data_AF-A0A1X0E7T7-F1
#
_entry.id   AF-A0A1X0E7T7-F1
#
_cell.length_a   1.000
_cell.length_b   1.000
_cell.length_c   1.000
_cell.angle_alpha   90.00
_cell.angle_beta   90.00
_cell.angle_gamma   90.00
#
_symmetry.space_group_name_H-M   'P 1'
#
loop_
_entity.id
_entity.type
_entity.pdbx_description
1 polymer ?
#
loop_
_entity_poly.entity_id
_entity_poly.type
_entity_poly.pdbx_seq_one_letter_code
_entity_poly.pdbx_strand_id
1 'polypeptide(L)'
;MTDTDTTTTDAPADTEATETAETAEAQAVEPDSATDTDAQDETVEQFGRDYVEKLRRESAGYRERATTAETTVAALQQQHAERLIDAAGVKPAAVFAVAELADLLADDGTVDPEKVTTAVTRARQELGVVGHAQPLPPRGGLTSGIGAQQSKPNSWQSAFAPPER
;
A
#
# COMPACT_ATOMS: atom_id res chain seq x y z
N MET A 1 38.14 3.94 -42.50
CA MET A 1 38.99 3.05 -41.68
C MET A 1 38.12 2.54 -40.55
N THR A 2 37.77 1.27 -40.68
CA THR A 2 37.04 0.42 -39.75
C THR A 2 37.97 0.02 -38.61
N ASP A 3 37.51 0.10 -37.37
CA ASP A 3 37.96 -0.82 -36.34
C ASP A 3 36.71 -1.46 -35.73
N THR A 4 36.65 -2.77 -35.97
CA THR A 4 35.65 -3.73 -35.57
C THR A 4 36.31 -4.55 -34.47
N ASP A 5 35.79 -4.52 -33.26
CA ASP A 5 36.14 -5.52 -32.24
C ASP A 5 34.94 -6.43 -32.00
N THR A 6 35.18 -7.72 -32.26
CA THR A 6 34.23 -8.82 -32.24
C THR A 6 34.81 -9.95 -31.38
N THR A 7 33.97 -10.48 -30.48
CA THR A 7 33.93 -11.85 -29.90
C THR A 7 34.78 -12.22 -28.68
N THR A 8 34.08 -12.73 -27.65
CA THR A 8 34.31 -14.02 -26.94
C THR A 8 33.21 -14.15 -25.86
N THR A 9 32.12 -14.90 -26.10
CA THR A 9 31.93 -16.33 -25.75
C THR A 9 32.00 -16.58 -24.24
N ASP A 10 30.85 -16.83 -23.60
CA ASP A 10 30.55 -18.12 -22.92
C ASP A 10 29.12 -18.14 -22.34
N ALA A 11 28.45 -19.28 -22.49
CA ALA A 11 27.17 -19.65 -21.89
C ALA A 11 27.11 -21.20 -21.90
N PRO A 12 26.24 -21.85 -21.12
CA PRO A 12 26.04 -21.80 -19.66
C PRO A 12 26.46 -23.15 -19.01
N ALA A 13 26.75 -23.17 -17.70
CA ALA A 13 26.83 -24.41 -16.90
C ALA A 13 25.82 -24.27 -15.76
N ASP A 14 24.69 -24.96 -15.77
CA ASP A 14 24.48 -26.39 -15.50
C ASP A 14 24.99 -26.80 -14.11
N THR A 15 24.04 -26.98 -13.19
CA THR A 15 24.20 -27.73 -11.94
C THR A 15 22.85 -28.35 -11.60
N GLU A 16 22.48 -29.38 -12.36
CA GLU A 16 21.64 -30.46 -11.86
C GLU A 16 22.47 -31.50 -11.07
N ALA A 17 21.75 -32.32 -10.29
CA ALA A 17 22.17 -33.41 -9.40
C ALA A 17 22.30 -32.98 -7.91
N THR A 18 21.65 -33.61 -6.93
CA THR A 18 21.15 -34.99 -6.86
C THR A 18 19.95 -35.10 -5.90
N GLU A 19 19.00 -35.91 -6.37
CA GLU A 19 17.92 -36.65 -5.74
C GLU A 19 18.31 -37.41 -4.44
N THR A 20 17.37 -37.59 -3.52
CA THR A 20 16.94 -38.90 -2.95
C THR A 20 16.62 -38.86 -1.45
N ALA A 21 15.36 -39.20 -1.15
CA ALA A 21 14.78 -39.82 0.06
C ALA A 21 14.86 -39.01 1.39
N GLU A 22 13.90 -39.07 2.30
CA GLU A 22 13.08 -40.21 2.69
C GLU A 22 11.86 -39.70 3.49
N THR A 23 10.74 -40.38 3.26
CA THR A 23 9.46 -40.29 3.96
C THR A 23 9.63 -40.34 5.48
N ALA A 24 9.26 -39.26 6.19
CA ALA A 24 9.05 -39.31 7.63
C ALA A 24 7.55 -39.43 7.91
N GLU A 25 7.19 -40.66 8.23
CA GLU A 25 5.90 -41.21 8.59
C GLU A 25 5.25 -40.45 9.75
N ALA A 26 3.97 -40.13 9.59
CA ALA A 26 3.12 -39.58 10.64
C ALA A 26 2.92 -40.63 11.74
N GLN A 27 3.74 -40.59 12.79
CA GLN A 27 3.47 -41.33 14.03
C GLN A 27 2.49 -40.54 14.89
N ALA A 28 1.23 -40.99 14.87
CA ALA A 28 0.26 -40.69 15.90
C ALA A 28 0.72 -41.31 17.22
N VAL A 29 1.13 -40.47 18.17
CA VAL A 29 1.46 -40.87 19.54
C VAL A 29 0.22 -40.61 20.41
N GLU A 30 -0.41 -41.68 20.88
CA GLU A 30 -1.43 -41.62 21.94
C GLU A 30 -0.84 -41.04 23.24
N PRO A 31 -1.59 -40.26 24.03
CA PRO A 31 -1.09 -39.78 25.31
C PRO A 31 -1.23 -40.86 26.38
N ASP A 32 -0.12 -41.56 26.66
CA ASP A 32 -0.04 -42.42 27.85
C ASP A 32 0.14 -41.54 29.10
N SER A 33 -0.89 -41.55 29.95
CA SER A 33 -0.88 -40.90 31.25
C SER A 33 -0.17 -41.80 32.24
N ALA A 34 1.11 -41.53 32.50
CA ALA A 34 1.79 -42.05 33.68
C ALA A 34 2.66 -40.97 34.30
N THR A 35 2.11 -40.34 35.33
CA THR A 35 2.82 -39.57 36.34
C THR A 35 3.94 -40.43 36.93
N ASP A 36 5.20 -40.02 36.76
CA ASP A 36 6.21 -40.22 37.78
C ASP A 36 7.10 -38.98 37.89
N THR A 37 7.26 -38.55 39.13
CA THR A 37 7.88 -37.29 39.53
C THR A 37 9.32 -37.57 39.88
N ASP A 38 10.27 -36.96 39.16
CA ASP A 38 11.52 -36.54 39.79
C ASP A 38 12.04 -35.25 39.16
N ALA A 39 12.47 -34.36 40.04
CA ALA A 39 12.65 -32.94 39.80
C ALA A 39 13.99 -32.65 39.10
N GLN A 40 13.92 -31.97 37.96
CA GLN A 40 14.97 -31.03 37.56
C GLN A 40 14.41 -29.62 37.65
N ASP A 41 15.06 -28.87 38.54
CA ASP A 41 14.80 -27.51 38.98
C ASP A 41 15.18 -26.53 37.86
N GLU A 42 14.29 -26.35 36.89
CA GLU A 42 14.16 -25.08 36.16
C GLU A 42 12.80 -24.51 36.57
N THR A 43 12.80 -23.49 37.42
CA THR A 43 11.61 -22.68 37.72
C THR A 43 11.11 -22.02 36.44
N VAL A 44 10.36 -22.77 35.63
CA VAL A 44 9.49 -22.21 34.62
C VAL A 44 8.39 -21.51 35.40
N GLU A 45 8.51 -20.20 35.55
CA GLU A 45 7.42 -19.36 36.05
C GLU A 45 6.20 -19.56 35.12
N GLN A 46 5.35 -20.53 35.47
CA GLN A 46 4.12 -20.77 34.73
C GLN A 46 3.23 -19.54 34.90
N PHE A 47 3.10 -18.76 33.83
CA PHE A 47 2.15 -17.66 33.79
C PHE A 47 0.75 -18.18 34.09
N GLY A 48 0.06 -17.51 35.03
CA GLY A 48 -1.32 -17.85 35.36
C GLY A 48 -2.20 -17.87 34.11
N ARG A 49 -3.08 -18.87 34.02
CA ARG A 49 -3.98 -19.07 32.87
C ARG A 49 -4.71 -17.79 32.47
N ASP A 50 -5.20 -17.02 33.45
CA ASP A 50 -5.91 -15.76 33.23
C ASP A 50 -5.05 -14.69 32.56
N TYR A 51 -3.75 -14.65 32.87
CA TYR A 51 -2.79 -13.74 32.23
C TYR A 51 -2.58 -14.10 30.76
N VAL A 52 -2.43 -15.39 30.45
CA VAL A 52 -2.27 -15.87 29.07
C VAL A 52 -3.54 -15.63 28.24
N GLU A 53 -4.72 -15.86 28.82
CA GLU A 53 -6.00 -15.58 28.15
C GLU A 53 -6.17 -14.08 27.88
N LYS A 54 -5.81 -13.21 28.83
CA LYS A 54 -5.79 -11.76 28.62
C LYS A 54 -4.82 -11.36 27.50
N LEU A 55 -3.60 -11.89 27.52
CA LEU A 55 -2.60 -11.60 26.49
C LEU A 55 -3.03 -12.07 25.10
N ARG A 56 -3.70 -13.23 24.98
CA ARG A 56 -4.29 -13.67 23.71
C ARG A 56 -5.34 -12.70 23.20
N ARG A 57 -6.22 -12.23 24.08
CA ARG A 57 -7.28 -11.28 23.70
C ARG A 57 -6.70 -9.95 23.23
N GLU A 58 -5.71 -9.44 23.96
CA GLU A 58 -5.01 -8.19 23.58
C GLU A 58 -4.26 -8.36 22.26
N SER A 59 -3.53 -9.47 22.09
CA SER A 59 -2.81 -9.79 20.84
C SER A 59 -3.74 -9.92 19.64
N ALA A 60 -4.90 -10.55 19.82
CA ALA A 60 -5.93 -10.65 18.77
C ALA A 60 -6.45 -9.25 18.39
N GLY A 61 -6.75 -8.40 19.38
CA GLY A 61 -7.19 -7.02 19.12
C GLY A 61 -6.14 -6.16 18.40
N TYR A 62 -4.85 -6.36 18.68
CA TYR A 62 -3.79 -5.67 17.92
C TYR A 62 -3.71 -6.13 16.47
N ARG A 63 -3.84 -7.44 16.22
CA ARG A 63 -3.84 -7.98 14.85
C ARG A 63 -5.04 -7.46 14.06
N GLU A 64 -6.22 -7.45 14.65
CA GLU A 64 -7.42 -6.88 14.03
C GLU A 64 -7.26 -5.38 13.75
N ARG A 65 -6.67 -4.62 14.67
CA ARG A 65 -6.40 -3.19 14.44
C ARG A 65 -5.37 -2.98 13.33
N ALA A 66 -4.34 -3.81 13.25
CA ALA A 66 -3.34 -3.74 12.20
C ALA A 66 -3.96 -4.04 10.83
N THR A 67 -4.72 -5.13 10.69
CA THR A 67 -5.36 -5.49 9.42
C THR A 67 -6.40 -4.45 8.99
N THR A 68 -7.17 -3.90 9.93
CA THR A 68 -8.11 -2.80 9.62
C THR A 68 -7.38 -1.54 9.20
N ALA A 69 -6.29 -1.17 9.86
CA ALA A 69 -5.47 -0.03 9.43
C ALA A 69 -4.87 -0.25 8.03
N GLU A 70 -4.27 -1.40 7.77
CA GLU A 70 -3.69 -1.76 6.46
C GLU A 70 -4.74 -1.70 5.34
N THR A 71 -5.92 -2.25 5.56
CA THR A 71 -7.01 -2.19 4.58
C THR A 71 -7.50 -0.76 4.31
N THR A 72 -7.58 0.09 5.34
CA THR A 72 -7.94 1.51 5.15
C THR A 72 -6.87 2.29 4.38
N VAL A 73 -5.59 2.02 4.66
CA VAL A 73 -4.47 2.67 3.94
C VAL A 73 -4.47 2.24 2.48
N ALA A 74 -4.62 0.94 2.19
CA ALA A 74 -4.70 0.44 0.83
C ALA A 74 -5.86 1.08 0.04
N ALA A 75 -7.03 1.22 0.67
CA ALA A 75 -8.18 1.87 0.05
C ALA A 75 -7.93 3.36 -0.25
N LEU A 76 -7.26 4.08 0.65
CA LEU A 76 -6.91 5.49 0.45
C LEU A 76 -5.84 5.67 -0.64
N GLN A 77 -4.83 4.80 -0.67
CA GLN A 77 -3.81 4.77 -1.72
C GLN A 77 -4.46 4.53 -3.09
N GLN A 78 -5.35 3.54 -3.17
CA GLN A 78 -6.08 3.26 -4.40
C GLN A 78 -6.92 4.47 -4.85
N GLN A 79 -7.69 5.07 -3.94
CA GLN A 79 -8.49 6.26 -4.27
C GLN A 79 -7.61 7.44 -4.73
N HIS A 80 -6.44 7.61 -4.14
CA HIS A 80 -5.51 8.67 -4.52
C HIS A 80 -4.90 8.40 -5.91
N ALA A 81 -4.48 7.17 -6.18
CA ALA A 81 -3.99 6.76 -7.48
C ALA A 81 -5.06 6.93 -8.57
N GLU A 82 -6.29 6.50 -8.31
CA GLU A 82 -7.43 6.68 -9.22
C GLU A 82 -7.66 8.16 -9.54
N ARG A 83 -7.62 9.05 -8.55
CA ARG A 83 -7.76 10.50 -8.78
C ARG A 83 -6.65 11.08 -9.65
N LEU A 84 -5.41 10.65 -9.48
CA LEU A 84 -4.28 11.12 -10.30
C LEU A 84 -4.40 10.60 -11.75
N ILE A 85 -4.78 9.35 -11.92
CA ILE A 85 -5.01 8.74 -13.24
C ILE A 85 -6.19 9.41 -13.94
N ASP A 86 -7.28 9.63 -13.19
CA ASP A 86 -8.45 10.36 -13.67
C ASP A 86 -8.06 11.75 -14.10
N ALA A 87 -7.26 12.50 -13.32
CA ALA A 87 -6.77 13.83 -13.70
C ALA A 87 -5.92 13.80 -14.99
N ALA A 88 -5.20 12.71 -15.26
CA ALA A 88 -4.47 12.49 -16.51
C ALA A 88 -5.38 12.15 -17.71
N GLY A 89 -6.69 12.05 -17.51
CA GLY A 89 -7.69 11.81 -18.56
C GLY A 89 -7.75 10.37 -19.04
N VAL A 90 -7.25 9.42 -18.26
CA VAL A 90 -7.27 7.99 -18.60
C VAL A 90 -8.16 7.26 -17.61
N LYS A 91 -8.84 6.20 -18.06
CA LYS A 91 -9.63 5.37 -17.15
C LYS A 91 -8.69 4.62 -16.20
N PRO A 92 -8.93 4.60 -14.88
CA PRO A 92 -8.06 3.91 -13.92
C PRO A 92 -7.89 2.42 -14.23
N ALA A 93 -8.97 1.76 -14.68
CA ALA A 93 -8.94 0.36 -15.10
C ALA A 93 -7.93 0.06 -16.21
N ALA A 94 -7.60 1.03 -17.07
CA ALA A 94 -6.60 0.85 -18.12
C ALA A 94 -5.16 0.91 -17.57
N VAL A 95 -4.93 1.73 -16.55
CA VAL A 95 -3.61 1.81 -15.90
C VAL A 95 -3.39 0.59 -15.02
N PHE A 96 -4.40 0.16 -14.26
CA PHE A 96 -4.34 -1.05 -13.45
C PHE A 96 -4.29 -2.36 -14.25
N ALA A 97 -4.55 -2.32 -15.56
CA ALA A 97 -4.33 -3.47 -16.45
C ALA A 97 -2.85 -3.67 -16.82
N VAL A 98 -2.02 -2.63 -16.63
CA VAL A 98 -0.60 -2.60 -17.06
C VAL A 98 0.36 -2.48 -15.87
N ALA A 99 -0.10 -1.90 -14.76
CA ALA A 99 0.69 -1.70 -13.55
C ALA A 99 -0.12 -2.11 -12.30
N GLU A 100 0.57 -2.67 -11.30
CA GLU A 100 -0.06 -2.93 -10.00
C GLU A 100 0.00 -1.68 -9.11
N LEU A 101 -0.83 -1.63 -8.06
CA LEU A 101 -0.84 -0.50 -7.12
C LEU A 101 0.55 -0.27 -6.51
N ALA A 102 1.31 -1.35 -6.23
CA ALA A 102 2.66 -1.28 -5.66
C ALA A 102 3.65 -0.54 -6.58
N ASP A 103 3.51 -0.66 -7.90
CA ASP A 103 4.38 0.01 -8.87
C ASP A 103 4.13 1.51 -8.94
N LEU A 104 2.98 1.97 -8.44
CA LEU A 104 2.58 3.38 -8.42
C LEU A 104 2.96 4.08 -7.11
N LEU A 105 3.49 3.34 -6.13
CA LEU A 105 3.89 3.87 -4.83
C LEU A 105 5.37 4.28 -4.82
N ALA A 106 5.67 5.32 -4.06
CA ALA A 106 7.01 5.67 -3.62
C ALA A 106 7.45 4.77 -2.45
N ASP A 107 8.73 4.85 -2.09
CA ASP A 107 9.33 4.05 -1.02
C ASP A 107 8.73 4.36 0.37
N ASP A 108 8.06 5.51 0.51
CA ASP A 108 7.35 5.94 1.72
C ASP A 108 5.89 5.43 1.77
N GLY A 109 5.45 4.68 0.76
CA GLY A 109 4.08 4.19 0.63
C GLY A 109 3.07 5.25 0.19
N THR A 110 3.52 6.43 -0.23
CA THR A 110 2.65 7.43 -0.88
C THR A 110 2.57 7.15 -2.38
N VAL A 111 1.54 7.67 -3.05
CA VAL A 111 1.41 7.52 -4.51
C VAL A 111 2.34 8.51 -5.20
N ASP A 112 3.23 8.01 -6.04
CA ASP A 112 4.20 8.82 -6.78
C ASP A 112 3.60 9.31 -8.10
N PRO A 113 3.43 10.64 -8.30
CA PRO A 113 2.87 11.16 -9.54
C PRO A 113 3.73 10.82 -10.77
N GLU A 114 5.06 10.71 -10.63
CA GLU A 114 5.95 10.42 -11.76
C GLU A 114 5.75 8.99 -12.25
N LYS A 115 5.67 8.03 -11.33
CA LYS A 115 5.35 6.63 -11.66
C LYS A 115 3.96 6.49 -12.27
N VAL A 116 2.97 7.23 -11.76
CA VAL A 116 1.62 7.28 -12.36
C VAL A 116 1.67 7.81 -13.79
N THR A 117 2.40 8.89 -14.09
CA THR A 117 2.50 9.40 -15.47
C THR A 117 3.20 8.43 -16.42
N THR A 118 4.21 7.70 -15.93
CA THR A 118 4.91 6.66 -16.69
C THR A 118 3.97 5.50 -17.01
N ALA A 119 3.23 5.03 -16.00
CA ALA A 119 2.23 3.97 -16.16
C ALA A 119 1.08 4.40 -17.11
N VAL A 120 0.61 5.64 -17.00
CA VAL A 120 -0.39 6.22 -17.93
C VAL A 120 0.15 6.25 -19.36
N THR A 121 1.42 6.64 -19.55
CA THR A 121 2.05 6.67 -20.88
C THR A 121 2.16 5.26 -21.46
N ARG A 122 2.55 4.29 -20.64
CA ARG A 122 2.62 2.88 -21.02
C ARG A 122 1.25 2.32 -21.39
N ALA A 123 0.22 2.60 -20.58
CA ALA A 123 -1.16 2.22 -20.87
C ALA A 123 -1.68 2.83 -22.19
N ARG A 124 -1.29 4.07 -22.51
CA ARG A 124 -1.61 4.68 -23.82
C ARG A 124 -0.93 3.95 -24.99
N GLN A 125 0.32 3.51 -24.80
CA GLN A 125 1.08 2.82 -25.85
C GLN A 125 0.61 1.38 -26.07
N GLU A 126 0.38 0.63 -24.99
CA GLU A 126 0.03 -0.81 -25.08
C GLU A 126 -1.45 -1.03 -25.39
N LEU A 127 -2.35 -0.28 -24.75
CA LEU A 127 -3.80 -0.47 -24.86
C LEU A 127 -4.46 0.52 -25.84
N GLY A 128 -3.70 1.47 -26.39
CA GLY A 128 -4.23 2.46 -27.33
C GLY A 128 -5.29 3.39 -26.73
N VAL A 129 -5.27 3.59 -25.40
CA VAL A 129 -6.33 4.32 -24.71
C VAL A 129 -6.25 5.81 -25.06
N VAL A 130 -7.25 6.29 -25.79
CA VAL A 130 -7.42 7.71 -26.07
C VAL A 130 -7.96 8.37 -24.81
N GLY A 131 -7.25 9.40 -24.33
CA GLY A 131 -7.68 10.14 -23.16
C GLY A 131 -9.07 10.77 -23.38
N HIS A 132 -9.89 10.79 -22.34
CA HIS A 132 -11.14 11.53 -22.37
C HIS A 132 -10.87 13.02 -22.15
N ALA A 133 -11.67 13.88 -22.76
CA ALA A 133 -11.57 15.31 -22.56
C ALA A 133 -11.90 15.61 -21.08
N GLN A 134 -10.94 16.23 -20.38
CA GLN A 134 -11.19 16.71 -19.04
C GLN A 134 -12.25 17.82 -19.06
N PRO A 135 -13.18 17.85 -18.09
CA PRO A 135 -14.00 19.03 -17.87
C PRO A 135 -13.04 20.21 -17.65
N LEU A 136 -13.14 21.25 -18.48
CA LEU A 136 -12.34 22.44 -18.26
C LEU A 136 -12.62 22.94 -16.84
N PRO A 137 -11.60 23.30 -16.04
CA PRO A 137 -11.85 23.92 -14.76
C PRO A 137 -12.73 25.15 -15.00
N PRO A 138 -13.68 25.46 -14.12
CA PRO A 138 -14.50 26.66 -14.26
C PRO A 138 -13.56 27.86 -14.29
N ARG A 139 -13.30 28.38 -15.49
CA ARG A 139 -12.57 29.64 -15.67
C ARG A 139 -13.47 30.70 -15.06
N GLY A 140 -13.09 31.17 -13.87
CA GLY A 140 -13.79 32.19 -13.12
C GLY A 140 -14.03 33.42 -13.99
N GLY A 141 -15.22 33.50 -14.56
CA GLY A 141 -15.70 34.58 -15.40
C GLY A 141 -17.19 34.36 -15.58
N LEU A 142 -17.99 35.30 -15.05
CA LEU A 142 -19.45 35.32 -14.98
C LEU A 142 -20.07 34.66 -13.73
N THR A 143 -19.72 35.16 -12.54
CA THR A 143 -20.58 35.01 -11.35
C THR A 143 -21.77 35.96 -11.48
N SER A 144 -22.78 35.60 -12.28
CA SER A 144 -23.99 36.39 -12.40
C SER A 144 -25.00 35.96 -11.34
N GLY A 145 -25.30 36.87 -10.40
CA GLY A 145 -26.54 36.89 -9.59
C GLY A 145 -26.72 35.81 -8.53
N ILE A 146 -26.76 36.24 -7.25
CA ILE A 146 -27.33 35.50 -6.10
C ILE A 146 -26.51 34.27 -5.68
N GLY A 147 -25.28 34.47 -5.18
CA GLY A 147 -24.53 33.36 -4.60
C GLY A 147 -23.04 33.60 -4.34
N ALA A 148 -22.48 34.75 -4.72
CA ALA A 148 -21.12 35.08 -4.34
C ALA A 148 -21.03 35.17 -2.80
N GLN A 149 -20.28 34.26 -2.19
CA GLN A 149 -19.87 34.42 -0.80
C GLN A 149 -19.01 35.69 -0.74
N GLN A 150 -19.60 36.79 -0.27
CA GLN A 150 -18.82 37.96 0.11
C GLN A 150 -17.88 37.50 1.22
N SER A 151 -16.57 37.53 0.95
CA SER A 151 -15.59 37.42 2.02
C SER A 151 -15.87 38.57 2.99
N LYS A 152 -16.48 38.27 4.13
CA LYS A 152 -16.64 39.28 5.18
C LYS A 152 -15.23 39.66 5.62
N PRO A 153 -14.75 40.90 5.40
CA PRO A 153 -13.50 41.31 6.01
C PRO A 153 -13.69 41.21 7.53
N ASN A 154 -12.74 40.55 8.20
CA ASN A 154 -12.73 40.16 9.62
C ASN A 154 -13.48 41.13 10.56
N SER A 155 -14.80 40.93 10.66
CA SER A 155 -15.70 41.79 11.43
C SER A 155 -15.43 41.74 12.93
N TRP A 156 -14.67 40.73 13.37
CA TRP A 156 -14.26 40.58 14.75
C TRP A 156 -13.05 41.46 15.09
N GLN A 157 -12.11 41.65 14.16
CA GLN A 157 -10.95 42.53 14.38
C GLN A 157 -11.36 44.00 14.40
N SER A 158 -12.39 44.40 13.64
CA SER A 158 -12.93 45.76 13.67
C SER A 158 -13.74 46.07 14.94
N ALA A 159 -14.23 45.06 15.66
CA ALA A 159 -14.97 45.26 16.91
C ALA A 159 -14.08 45.71 18.08
N PHE A 160 -12.76 45.50 17.97
CA PHE A 160 -11.77 45.89 19.00
C PHE A 160 -10.81 47.00 18.52
N ALA A 161 -11.05 47.58 17.34
CA ALA A 161 -10.23 48.70 16.88
C ALA A 161 -10.57 49.98 17.68
N PRO A 162 -9.58 50.78 18.11
CA PRO A 162 -9.82 52.03 18.82
C PRO A 162 -10.63 53.02 17.96
N PRO A 163 -11.55 53.81 18.53
CA PRO A 163 -12.27 54.82 17.76
C PRO A 163 -11.28 55.89 17.29
N GLU A 164 -11.21 56.09 15.97
CA GLU A 164 -10.44 57.16 15.36
C GLU A 164 -10.96 58.52 15.86
N ARG A 165 -10.06 59.38 16.33
CA ARG A 165 -10.34 60.74 16.83
C ARG A 165 -10.07 61.79 15.76
#